data_AF-A0A1I4LZU7-F1
#
_entry.id   AF-A0A1I4LZU7-F1
#
_cell.length_a   1.000
_cell.length_b   1.000
_cell.length_c   1.000
_cell.angle_alpha   90.00
_cell.angle_beta   90.00
_cell.angle_gamma   90.00
#
_symmetry.space_group_name_H-M   'P 1'
#
loop_
_entity.id
_entity.type
_entity.pdbx_description
1 polymer ?
#
loop_
_entity_poly.entity_id
_entity_poly.type
_entity_poly.pdbx_seq_one_letter_code
_entity_poly.pdbx_strand_id
1 'polypeptide(L)'
;MRAPPTSLAPRRAALAAAAVAAAIGAAVPAAPALALEPLSDGALSNVRGRDGVSFDLNGFAMSGDARVTYTTALGASVYVDHFAAARSDNPLPFSDPYRLDIVPGAPGLADVIKLAFPLNANGEQRWQFAYDWGVNADGVARGNGSVVMSDVVMSGGGLQFSTPQVNDGVAFGAALRLDVGQLALRPRGRDYSGEQMAFSGIHLGGVDANGNFNQTPWAIADVAAQPAVINALTDETGPRLHIGIDWPDGRYGTGAAPAGGLLIDNISFSSPGQPTVDLGSSRIGSMQIQYLDIKFRR
;
A
#
# COMPACT_ATOMS: atom_id res chain seq x y z
N MET A 1 36.96 72.51 -6.01
CA MET A 1 38.08 72.96 -6.87
C MET A 1 38.91 71.74 -7.25
N ARG A 2 39.12 71.57 -8.58
CA ARG A 2 40.00 70.64 -9.32
C ARG A 2 39.77 69.11 -9.22
N ALA A 3 39.43 68.57 -10.39
CA ALA A 3 39.52 67.16 -10.80
C ALA A 3 40.93 66.88 -11.45
N PRO A 4 41.23 65.65 -11.92
CA PRO A 4 42.51 64.91 -11.76
C PRO A 4 43.46 65.08 -12.98
N PRO A 5 44.57 64.29 -13.15
CA PRO A 5 44.44 62.97 -13.83
C PRO A 5 45.54 61.89 -13.59
N THR A 6 45.23 60.65 -14.06
CA THR A 6 46.11 59.66 -14.76
C THR A 6 47.23 58.94 -13.96
N SER A 7 47.57 57.65 -14.12
CA SER A 7 47.41 56.71 -15.24
C SER A 7 47.70 55.23 -14.83
N LEU A 8 47.05 54.29 -15.53
CA LEU A 8 47.56 52.98 -16.01
C LEU A 8 47.87 51.83 -15.02
N ALA A 9 46.94 50.87 -14.94
CA ALA A 9 47.27 49.46 -15.19
C ALA A 9 47.41 49.28 -16.74
N PRO A 10 48.08 48.24 -17.32
CA PRO A 10 48.07 46.85 -16.83
C PRO A 10 49.25 45.93 -17.25
N ARG A 11 49.07 44.62 -16.97
CA ARG A 11 49.61 43.43 -17.67
C ARG A 11 51.05 42.99 -17.41
N ARG A 12 51.17 41.91 -16.63
CA ARG A 12 51.88 40.64 -16.86
C ARG A 12 51.94 39.93 -15.48
N ALA A 13 50.93 39.19 -15.03
CA ALA A 13 50.41 37.93 -15.56
C ALA A 13 51.51 37.01 -16.09
N ALA A 14 51.59 35.83 -15.46
CA ALA A 14 52.28 34.63 -15.90
C ALA A 14 53.82 34.62 -15.76
N LEU A 15 54.33 34.52 -14.53
CA LEU A 15 55.55 33.71 -14.27
C LEU A 15 55.81 33.46 -12.75
N ALA A 16 54.78 33.13 -11.95
CA ALA A 16 55.02 32.80 -10.53
C ALA A 16 54.07 31.74 -9.94
N ALA A 17 53.24 31.09 -10.77
CA ALA A 17 52.32 30.04 -10.34
C ALA A 17 52.66 28.65 -10.92
N ALA A 18 53.83 28.49 -11.55
CA ALA A 18 54.24 27.23 -12.19
C ALA A 18 55.17 26.35 -11.32
N ALA A 19 55.64 26.85 -10.17
CA ALA A 19 56.63 26.13 -9.35
C ALA A 19 56.06 25.47 -8.07
N VAL A 20 54.82 25.78 -7.67
CA VAL A 20 54.18 25.19 -6.47
C VAL A 20 53.19 24.07 -6.82
N ALA A 21 52.72 24.00 -8.08
CA ALA A 21 51.84 22.93 -8.55
C ALA A 21 52.58 21.62 -8.93
N ALA A 22 53.91 21.64 -9.01
CA ALA A 22 54.71 20.48 -9.46
C ALA A 22 55.25 19.59 -8.33
N ALA A 23 55.05 19.94 -7.05
CA ALA A 23 55.62 19.20 -5.91
C ALA A 23 54.58 18.53 -4.98
N ILE A 24 53.28 18.75 -5.19
CA ILE A 24 52.18 18.13 -4.41
C ILE A 24 51.45 17.04 -5.24
N GLY A 25 51.87 16.80 -6.48
CA GLY A 25 51.25 15.83 -7.40
C GLY A 25 51.85 14.42 -7.41
N ALA A 26 52.83 14.09 -6.56
CA ALA A 26 53.61 12.85 -6.67
C ALA A 26 53.56 11.94 -5.42
N ALA A 27 52.47 11.98 -4.64
CA ALA A 27 52.28 11.09 -3.49
C ALA A 27 50.82 10.72 -3.20
N VAL A 28 49.99 10.59 -4.24
CA VAL A 28 48.74 9.82 -4.11
C VAL A 28 49.11 8.39 -4.49
N PRO A 29 49.10 7.41 -3.55
CA PRO A 29 49.20 6.02 -3.95
C PRO A 29 48.01 5.76 -4.87
N ALA A 30 48.31 5.37 -6.12
CA ALA A 30 47.31 4.82 -7.02
C ALA A 30 46.70 3.62 -6.30
N ALA A 31 45.50 3.80 -5.74
CA ALA A 31 44.68 2.69 -5.33
C ALA A 31 44.57 1.79 -6.56
N PRO A 32 44.88 0.48 -6.45
CA PRO A 32 44.67 -0.41 -7.57
C PRO A 32 43.20 -0.26 -7.96
N ALA A 33 42.94 0.09 -9.21
CA ALA A 33 41.62 -0.09 -9.77
C ALA A 33 41.26 -1.54 -9.47
N LEU A 34 40.26 -1.75 -8.60
CA LEU A 34 39.74 -3.08 -8.31
C LEU A 34 39.37 -3.66 -9.67
N ALA A 35 40.18 -4.60 -10.14
CA ALA A 35 39.91 -5.32 -11.35
C ALA A 35 38.51 -5.91 -11.17
N LEU A 36 37.62 -5.68 -12.14
CA LEU A 36 36.33 -6.33 -12.20
C LEU A 36 36.60 -7.85 -12.15
N GLU A 37 36.34 -8.46 -10.98
CA GLU A 37 36.57 -9.88 -10.79
C GLU A 37 35.52 -10.64 -11.61
N PRO A 38 35.92 -11.53 -12.54
CA PRO A 38 34.98 -12.35 -13.28
C PRO A 38 34.27 -13.29 -12.29
N LEU A 39 32.99 -13.03 -12.03
CA LEU A 39 32.17 -13.94 -11.24
C LEU A 39 31.95 -15.23 -12.02
N SER A 40 32.15 -16.37 -11.35
CA SER A 40 31.86 -17.68 -11.95
C SER A 40 30.36 -17.86 -12.19
N ASP A 41 29.96 -18.69 -13.15
CA ASP A 41 28.55 -19.03 -13.39
C ASP A 41 27.86 -19.56 -12.11
N GLY A 42 28.60 -20.23 -11.23
CA GLY A 42 28.13 -20.61 -9.90
C GLY A 42 27.82 -19.41 -9.00
N ALA A 43 28.71 -18.40 -8.98
CA ALA A 43 28.50 -17.15 -8.24
C ALA A 43 27.35 -16.31 -8.84
N LEU A 44 27.24 -16.24 -10.17
CA LEU A 44 26.12 -15.62 -10.87
C LEU A 44 24.80 -16.38 -10.63
N SER A 45 24.82 -17.71 -10.55
CA SER A 45 23.65 -18.53 -10.20
C SER A 45 23.24 -18.43 -8.73
N ASN A 46 24.16 -17.94 -7.88
CA ASN A 46 23.91 -17.59 -6.48
C ASN A 46 23.37 -16.16 -6.33
N VAL A 47 23.57 -15.29 -7.33
CA VAL A 47 22.77 -14.07 -7.53
C VAL A 47 21.39 -14.48 -8.04
N ARG A 48 20.66 -15.21 -7.19
CA ARG A 48 19.21 -15.33 -7.32
C ARG A 48 18.63 -13.99 -6.89
N GLY A 49 17.47 -13.59 -7.43
CA GLY A 49 16.73 -12.40 -7.01
C GLY A 49 16.22 -12.45 -5.56
N ARG A 50 17.12 -12.74 -4.60
CA ARG A 50 16.95 -12.64 -3.16
C ARG A 50 17.09 -11.20 -2.66
N ASP A 51 17.59 -10.31 -3.51
CA ASP A 51 17.63 -8.88 -3.23
C ASP A 51 16.24 -8.32 -3.50
N GLY A 52 15.34 -8.57 -2.54
CA GLY A 52 14.03 -7.95 -2.54
C GLY A 52 14.17 -6.43 -2.57
N VAL A 53 13.23 -5.77 -3.25
CA VAL A 53 13.20 -4.31 -3.32
C VAL A 53 12.46 -3.80 -2.09
N SER A 54 13.12 -2.96 -1.30
CA SER A 54 12.49 -2.25 -0.19
C SER A 54 12.15 -0.83 -0.61
N PHE A 55 10.94 -0.39 -0.30
CA PHE A 55 10.52 0.98 -0.55
C PHE A 55 9.98 1.59 0.73
N ASP A 56 10.48 2.78 1.03
CA ASP A 56 9.97 3.61 2.11
C ASP A 56 9.17 4.76 1.53
N LEU A 57 7.95 4.90 2.03
CA LEU A 57 6.99 5.93 1.67
C LEU A 57 6.92 7.03 2.74
N ASN A 58 7.98 7.19 3.54
CA ASN A 58 8.09 8.26 4.53
C ASN A 58 7.94 9.64 3.85
N GLY A 59 7.06 10.49 4.38
CA GLY A 59 6.69 11.78 3.76
C GLY A 59 5.99 11.68 2.41
N PHE A 60 5.52 10.50 2.00
CA PHE A 60 4.78 10.34 0.76
C PHE A 60 3.43 11.07 0.85
N ALA A 61 3.12 11.85 -0.18
CA ALA A 61 1.80 12.43 -0.39
C ALA A 61 1.45 12.41 -1.87
N MET A 62 0.18 12.09 -2.17
CA MET A 62 -0.44 12.25 -3.46
C MET A 62 -1.77 12.97 -3.30
N SER A 63 -2.08 13.85 -4.24
CA SER A 63 -3.37 14.50 -4.37
C SER A 63 -3.61 14.79 -5.84
N GLY A 64 -4.82 14.55 -6.33
CA GLY A 64 -5.15 14.90 -7.71
C GLY A 64 -6.61 14.66 -8.06
N ASP A 65 -7.01 15.23 -9.19
CA ASP A 65 -8.41 15.28 -9.63
C ASP A 65 -8.80 14.08 -10.49
N ALA A 66 -8.09 12.95 -10.32
CA ALA A 66 -8.44 11.71 -10.99
C ALA A 66 -9.86 11.31 -10.58
N ARG A 67 -10.65 10.88 -11.56
CA ARG A 67 -12.05 10.49 -11.36
C ARG A 67 -12.31 9.11 -11.93
N VAL A 68 -12.92 8.24 -11.12
CA VAL A 68 -13.43 6.95 -11.55
C VAL A 68 -14.95 7.03 -11.55
N THR A 69 -15.58 6.71 -12.68
CA THR A 69 -17.03 6.74 -12.84
C THR A 69 -17.52 5.37 -13.31
N TYR A 70 -18.46 4.79 -12.57
CA TYR A 70 -19.23 3.65 -13.02
C TYR A 70 -20.55 4.18 -13.62
N THR A 71 -20.81 3.81 -14.88
CA THR A 71 -22.03 4.20 -15.60
C THR A 71 -22.79 2.95 -16.02
N THR A 72 -24.07 2.91 -15.66
CA THR A 72 -25.02 1.86 -16.06
C THR A 72 -25.43 2.03 -17.52
N ALA A 73 -25.97 0.97 -18.13
CA ALA A 73 -26.49 1.03 -19.51
C ALA A 73 -27.62 2.06 -19.69
N LEU A 74 -28.34 2.40 -18.62
CA LEU A 74 -29.44 3.39 -18.62
C LEU A 74 -28.96 4.84 -18.36
N GLY A 75 -27.64 5.06 -18.26
CA GLY A 75 -27.05 6.38 -18.09
C GLY A 75 -26.90 6.87 -16.65
N ALA A 76 -27.46 6.17 -15.66
CA ALA A 76 -27.19 6.45 -14.26
C ALA A 76 -25.71 6.13 -13.93
N SER A 77 -25.07 6.95 -13.10
CA SER A 77 -23.68 6.78 -12.72
C SER A 77 -23.39 7.11 -11.25
N VAL A 78 -22.34 6.51 -10.72
CA VAL A 78 -21.70 6.86 -9.46
C VAL A 78 -20.23 7.14 -9.74
N TYR A 79 -19.66 8.12 -9.07
CA TYR A 79 -18.25 8.46 -9.23
C TYR A 79 -17.57 8.71 -7.90
N VAL A 80 -16.25 8.53 -7.92
CA VAL A 80 -15.31 8.95 -6.89
C VAL A 80 -14.22 9.80 -7.55
N ASP A 81 -13.82 10.90 -6.91
CA ASP A 81 -12.80 11.82 -7.42
C ASP A 81 -11.97 12.50 -6.32
N HIS A 82 -11.05 13.39 -6.74
CA HIS A 82 -10.16 14.16 -5.87
C HIS A 82 -9.33 13.30 -4.91
N PHE A 83 -8.86 12.14 -5.33
CA PHE A 83 -8.13 11.23 -4.45
C PHE A 83 -6.93 11.90 -3.79
N ALA A 84 -6.83 11.75 -2.47
CA ALA A 84 -5.68 12.14 -1.69
C ALA A 84 -5.24 10.97 -0.82
N ALA A 85 -3.93 10.74 -0.75
CA ALA A 85 -3.33 9.85 0.23
C ALA A 85 -2.02 10.44 0.72
N ALA A 86 -1.79 10.39 2.02
CA ALA A 86 -0.53 10.81 2.61
C ALA A 86 -0.13 9.86 3.72
N ARG A 87 1.18 9.70 3.92
CA ARG A 87 1.76 8.94 5.02
C ARG A 87 2.38 9.91 6.01
N SER A 88 2.20 9.68 7.30
CA SER A 88 2.89 10.44 8.34
C SER A 88 4.39 10.20 8.30
N ASP A 89 5.13 11.20 8.77
CA ASP A 89 6.58 11.14 8.85
C ASP A 89 7.01 10.23 10.01
N ASN A 90 7.94 9.31 9.73
CA ASN A 90 8.68 8.61 10.76
C ASN A 90 10.05 9.30 10.96
N PRO A 91 10.49 9.56 12.20
CA PRO A 91 11.81 10.14 12.47
C PRO A 91 12.99 9.28 11.97
N LEU A 92 12.76 7.98 11.75
CA LEU A 92 13.72 7.02 11.22
C LEU A 92 13.22 6.48 9.86
N PRO A 93 13.68 7.06 8.73
CA PRO A 93 13.41 6.50 7.41
C PRO A 93 13.87 5.04 7.32
N PHE A 94 13.12 4.22 6.58
CA PHE A 94 13.36 2.80 6.36
C PHE A 94 13.35 1.92 7.63
N SER A 95 12.84 2.38 8.77
CA SER A 95 12.69 1.54 9.97
C SER A 95 11.73 0.36 9.71
N ASP A 96 10.67 0.62 8.95
CA ASP A 96 9.67 -0.35 8.53
C ASP A 96 9.29 -0.08 7.07
N PRO A 97 10.08 -0.56 6.09
CA PRO A 97 9.78 -0.40 4.69
C PRO A 97 8.78 -1.47 4.23
N TYR A 98 8.09 -1.18 3.13
CA TYR A 98 7.44 -2.23 2.37
C TYR A 98 8.51 -3.03 1.62
N ARG A 99 8.32 -4.34 1.50
CA ARG A 99 9.31 -5.22 0.87
C ARG A 99 8.69 -6.07 -0.23
N LEU A 100 9.27 -6.03 -1.42
CA LEU A 100 8.92 -6.89 -2.54
C LEU A 100 10.00 -7.97 -2.71
N ASP A 101 9.65 -9.23 -2.50
CA ASP A 101 10.56 -10.36 -2.66
C ASP A 101 10.01 -11.41 -3.61
N ILE A 102 10.89 -12.25 -4.14
CA ILE A 102 10.54 -13.54 -4.73
C ILE A 102 11.06 -14.62 -3.78
N VAL A 103 10.15 -15.44 -3.25
CA VAL A 103 10.48 -16.51 -2.31
C VAL A 103 10.08 -17.87 -2.87
N PRO A 104 10.80 -18.96 -2.51
CA PRO A 104 10.40 -20.30 -2.88
C PRO A 104 8.97 -20.61 -2.42
N GLY A 105 8.18 -21.23 -3.28
CA GLY A 105 6.84 -21.73 -2.95
C GLY A 105 6.87 -22.96 -2.03
N ALA A 106 5.69 -23.43 -1.63
CA ALA A 106 5.56 -24.73 -0.96
C ALA A 106 6.03 -25.86 -1.90
N PRO A 107 6.48 -27.02 -1.37
CA PRO A 107 6.97 -28.11 -2.22
C PRO A 107 5.96 -28.51 -3.30
N GLY A 108 6.40 -28.47 -4.56
CA GLY A 108 5.55 -28.79 -5.72
C GLY A 108 4.74 -27.61 -6.26
N LEU A 109 4.85 -26.42 -5.67
CA LEU A 109 4.24 -25.17 -6.14
C LEU A 109 5.29 -24.25 -6.76
N ALA A 110 4.83 -23.29 -7.56
CA ALA A 110 5.68 -22.25 -8.12
C ALA A 110 6.16 -21.26 -7.06
N ASP A 111 7.22 -20.52 -7.38
CA ASP A 111 7.72 -19.43 -6.55
C ASP A 111 6.65 -18.34 -6.35
N VAL A 112 6.77 -17.60 -5.25
CA VAL A 112 5.80 -16.59 -4.82
C VAL A 112 6.43 -15.21 -4.86
N ILE A 113 5.78 -14.28 -5.55
CA ILE A 113 6.06 -12.84 -5.42
C ILE A 113 5.34 -12.36 -4.17
N LYS A 114 6.08 -11.82 -3.20
CA LYS A 114 5.55 -11.34 -1.94
C LYS A 114 5.77 -9.85 -1.80
N LEU A 115 4.68 -9.11 -1.61
CA LEU A 115 4.71 -7.72 -1.14
C LEU A 115 4.36 -7.69 0.34
N ALA A 116 5.35 -7.54 1.22
CA ALA A 116 5.18 -7.44 2.66
C ALA A 116 4.85 -6.00 3.08
N PHE A 117 3.84 -5.86 3.94
CA PHE A 117 3.54 -4.60 4.61
C PHE A 117 4.49 -4.38 5.79
N PRO A 118 4.78 -3.12 6.14
CA PRO A 118 5.60 -2.78 7.32
C PRO A 118 5.00 -3.39 8.59
N LEU A 119 5.85 -3.81 9.53
CA LEU A 119 5.38 -4.31 10.82
C LEU A 119 4.80 -3.16 11.67
N ASN A 120 5.42 -1.97 11.58
CA ASN A 120 4.94 -0.72 12.18
C ASN A 120 4.54 -0.90 13.66
N ALA A 121 5.40 -1.56 14.43
CA ALA A 121 5.08 -2.04 15.78
C ALA A 121 4.64 -0.92 16.74
N ASN A 122 5.12 0.31 16.52
CA ASN A 122 4.78 1.49 17.33
C ASN A 122 3.58 2.29 16.78
N GLY A 123 3.05 1.96 15.59
CA GLY A 123 1.95 2.70 14.95
C GLY A 123 2.29 4.14 14.57
N GLU A 124 3.57 4.44 14.36
CA GLU A 124 4.09 5.77 14.01
C GLU A 124 3.83 6.12 12.54
N GLN A 125 3.84 5.11 11.67
CA GLN A 125 3.58 5.29 10.25
C GLN A 125 2.07 5.15 9.99
N ARG A 126 1.41 6.27 9.76
CA ARG A 126 -0.04 6.37 9.64
C ARG A 126 -0.42 6.91 8.28
N TRP A 127 -1.37 6.26 7.65
CA TRP A 127 -1.93 6.73 6.40
C TRP A 127 -3.17 7.59 6.64
N GLN A 128 -3.32 8.58 5.78
CA GLN A 128 -4.48 9.43 5.67
C GLN A 128 -4.98 9.28 4.22
N PHE A 129 -6.26 9.01 4.04
CA PHE A 129 -6.89 8.92 2.73
C PHE A 129 -8.12 9.81 2.68
N ALA A 130 -8.37 10.41 1.52
CA ALA A 130 -9.63 11.08 1.26
C ALA A 130 -10.02 10.97 -0.20
N TYR A 131 -11.31 10.83 -0.46
CA TYR A 131 -11.90 10.95 -1.79
C TYR A 131 -13.27 11.62 -1.69
N ASP A 132 -13.69 12.27 -2.77
CA ASP A 132 -15.03 12.84 -2.89
C ASP A 132 -15.86 11.91 -3.75
N TRP A 133 -17.18 11.92 -3.58
CA TRP A 133 -18.05 11.02 -4.32
C TRP A 133 -19.39 11.67 -4.66
N GLY A 134 -20.03 11.14 -5.70
CA GLY A 134 -21.34 11.62 -6.11
C GLY A 134 -22.05 10.66 -7.05
N VAL A 135 -23.30 11.01 -7.35
CA VAL A 135 -24.19 10.22 -8.19
C VAL A 135 -24.83 11.11 -9.25
N ASN A 136 -25.15 10.51 -10.39
CA ASN A 136 -26.02 11.09 -11.39
C ASN A 136 -27.07 10.04 -11.78
N ALA A 137 -28.32 10.25 -11.38
CA ALA A 137 -29.43 9.35 -11.69
C ALA A 137 -30.74 10.15 -11.74
N ASP A 138 -31.68 9.71 -12.56
CA ASP A 138 -33.05 10.28 -12.63
C ASP A 138 -33.09 11.81 -12.84
N GLY A 139 -32.16 12.34 -13.62
CA GLY A 139 -32.04 13.79 -13.88
C GLY A 139 -31.43 14.60 -12.74
N VAL A 140 -30.95 13.93 -11.68
CA VAL A 140 -30.29 14.56 -10.53
C VAL A 140 -28.81 14.21 -10.52
N ALA A 141 -27.96 15.22 -10.70
CA ALA A 141 -26.53 15.15 -10.42
C ALA A 141 -26.24 15.75 -9.05
N ARG A 142 -25.69 14.97 -8.12
CA ARG A 142 -25.39 15.40 -6.75
C ARG A 142 -24.01 14.91 -6.32
N GLY A 143 -23.17 15.84 -5.86
CA GLY A 143 -22.02 15.52 -5.02
C GLY A 143 -22.50 15.19 -3.61
N ASN A 144 -22.10 14.03 -3.09
CA ASN A 144 -22.55 13.51 -1.79
C ASN A 144 -21.51 13.73 -0.68
N GLY A 145 -20.55 14.62 -0.93
CA GLY A 145 -19.49 14.99 0.00
C GLY A 145 -18.27 14.09 -0.12
N SER A 146 -17.63 13.85 1.01
CA SER A 146 -16.29 13.24 1.08
C SER A 146 -16.25 12.07 2.03
N VAL A 147 -15.35 11.14 1.74
CA VAL A 147 -14.93 10.08 2.65
C VAL A 147 -13.52 10.40 3.09
N VAL A 148 -13.29 10.43 4.40
CA VAL A 148 -11.97 10.70 5.00
C VAL A 148 -11.63 9.53 5.91
N MET A 149 -10.49 8.90 5.68
CA MET A 149 -9.96 7.84 6.52
C MET A 149 -8.65 8.32 7.15
N SER A 150 -8.62 8.36 8.47
CA SER A 150 -7.53 8.94 9.25
C SER A 150 -6.88 7.92 10.18
N ASP A 151 -5.57 8.11 10.36
CA ASP A 151 -4.73 7.31 11.24
C ASP A 151 -4.76 5.82 10.92
N VAL A 152 -4.62 5.49 9.64
CA VAL A 152 -4.62 4.10 9.16
C VAL A 152 -3.24 3.49 9.35
N VAL A 153 -3.16 2.52 10.25
CA VAL A 153 -1.96 1.81 10.64
C VAL A 153 -2.04 0.40 10.07
N MET A 154 -1.11 0.06 9.18
CA MET A 154 -0.90 -1.31 8.73
C MET A 154 0.20 -1.94 9.59
N SER A 155 -0.07 -3.10 10.18
CA SER A 155 0.80 -3.76 11.15
C SER A 155 1.19 -5.18 10.71
N GLY A 156 1.85 -5.27 9.55
CA GLY A 156 2.26 -6.51 8.91
C GLY A 156 1.23 -7.11 7.95
N GLY A 157 1.50 -8.35 7.52
CA GLY A 157 0.76 -9.02 6.46
C GLY A 157 1.39 -8.76 5.10
N GLY A 158 0.56 -8.64 4.07
CA GLY A 158 1.01 -8.40 2.70
C GLY A 158 0.17 -9.08 1.64
N LEU A 159 0.65 -8.97 0.41
CA LEU A 159 0.11 -9.66 -0.75
C LEU A 159 1.10 -10.71 -1.22
N GLN A 160 0.57 -11.80 -1.74
CA GLN A 160 1.33 -12.88 -2.37
C GLN A 160 0.75 -13.13 -3.74
N PHE A 161 1.58 -13.48 -4.72
CA PHE A 161 1.15 -13.80 -6.08
C PHE A 161 1.94 -14.99 -6.61
N SER A 162 1.26 -15.91 -7.29
CA SER A 162 1.86 -17.04 -7.98
C SER A 162 0.94 -17.56 -9.08
N THR A 163 1.34 -18.65 -9.74
CA THR A 163 0.51 -19.36 -10.70
C THR A 163 -0.49 -20.26 -9.98
N PRO A 164 -1.78 -20.30 -10.38
CA PRO A 164 -2.75 -21.21 -9.77
C PRO A 164 -2.41 -22.68 -10.03
N GLN A 165 -2.87 -23.57 -9.16
CA GLN A 165 -2.56 -25.01 -9.22
C GLN A 165 -3.38 -25.76 -10.28
N VAL A 166 -4.64 -25.35 -10.49
CA VAL A 166 -5.63 -26.12 -11.25
C VAL A 166 -6.08 -25.39 -12.52
N ASN A 167 -6.16 -24.06 -12.48
CA ASN A 167 -6.72 -23.25 -13.56
C ASN A 167 -5.70 -22.24 -14.08
N ASP A 168 -5.92 -21.74 -15.29
CA ASP A 168 -5.22 -20.56 -15.78
C ASP A 168 -5.58 -19.33 -14.94
N GLY A 169 -4.69 -18.33 -14.90
CA GLY A 169 -4.90 -17.05 -14.23
C GLY A 169 -3.80 -16.69 -13.24
N VAL A 170 -4.16 -15.92 -12.23
CA VAL A 170 -3.26 -15.50 -11.14
C VAL A 170 -3.83 -15.96 -9.82
N ALA A 171 -3.04 -16.71 -9.06
CA ALA A 171 -3.34 -17.03 -7.67
C ALA A 171 -2.72 -15.95 -6.78
N PHE A 172 -3.47 -15.48 -5.80
CA PHE A 172 -3.01 -14.50 -4.85
C PHE A 172 -3.41 -14.83 -3.41
N GLY A 173 -2.58 -14.36 -2.48
CA GLY A 173 -2.82 -14.39 -1.05
C GLY A 173 -2.88 -12.96 -0.53
N ALA A 174 -3.65 -12.75 0.51
CA ALA A 174 -3.79 -11.46 1.17
C ALA A 174 -3.85 -11.68 2.68
N ALA A 175 -2.98 -10.98 3.40
CA ALA A 175 -2.99 -10.94 4.85
C ALA A 175 -2.98 -9.50 5.33
N LEU A 176 -3.88 -9.15 6.25
CA LEU A 176 -4.05 -7.77 6.70
C LEU A 176 -4.20 -7.70 8.23
N ARG A 177 -3.41 -6.82 8.84
CA ARG A 177 -3.70 -6.24 10.15
C ARG A 177 -3.78 -4.74 9.99
N LEU A 178 -4.94 -4.18 10.29
CA LEU A 178 -5.27 -2.79 10.01
C LEU A 178 -6.01 -2.18 11.19
N ASP A 179 -5.47 -1.08 11.69
CA ASP A 179 -6.10 -0.24 12.69
C ASP A 179 -6.38 1.13 12.06
N VAL A 180 -7.58 1.69 12.23
CA VAL A 180 -7.96 3.00 11.69
C VAL A 180 -8.50 3.84 12.82
N GLY A 181 -7.89 5.01 13.04
CA GLY A 181 -8.38 5.95 14.04
C GLY A 181 -9.80 6.40 13.74
N GLN A 182 -10.08 6.79 12.50
CA GLN A 182 -11.43 7.18 12.08
C GLN A 182 -11.69 6.98 10.58
N LEU A 183 -12.88 6.47 10.23
CA LEU A 183 -13.49 6.61 8.90
C LEU A 183 -14.69 7.56 9.02
N ALA A 184 -14.68 8.67 8.29
CA ALA A 184 -15.73 9.69 8.34
C ALA A 184 -16.36 9.94 6.97
N LEU A 185 -17.68 9.96 6.93
CA LEU A 185 -18.48 10.42 5.81
C LEU A 185 -18.91 11.86 6.09
N ARG A 186 -18.42 12.81 5.27
CA ARG A 186 -18.60 14.25 5.45
C ARG A 186 -19.42 14.84 4.29
N PRO A 187 -20.74 15.03 4.44
CA PRO A 187 -21.59 15.54 3.37
C PRO A 187 -21.22 16.96 2.92
N ARG A 188 -20.62 17.79 3.80
CA ARG A 188 -20.23 19.18 3.50
C ARG A 188 -18.78 19.34 3.04
N GLY A 189 -18.15 18.24 2.62
CA GLY A 189 -16.78 18.23 2.12
C GLY A 189 -15.74 17.90 3.20
N ARG A 190 -14.52 17.66 2.75
CA ARG A 190 -13.40 17.11 3.56
C ARG A 190 -13.08 17.92 4.81
N ASP A 191 -13.10 19.24 4.70
CA ASP A 191 -12.62 20.13 5.76
C ASP A 191 -13.69 20.43 6.81
N TYR A 192 -14.91 19.92 6.62
CA TYR A 192 -16.04 20.17 7.52
C TYR A 192 -16.38 18.94 8.37
N SER A 193 -15.90 18.90 9.62
CA SER A 193 -16.21 17.84 10.59
C SER A 193 -17.47 18.11 11.44
N GLY A 194 -18.11 19.28 11.27
CA GLY A 194 -19.30 19.66 12.04
C GLY A 194 -20.57 18.88 11.66
N GLU A 195 -20.55 18.22 10.50
CA GLU A 195 -21.60 17.31 10.04
C GLU A 195 -20.91 16.07 9.47
N GLN A 196 -20.99 14.95 10.18
CA GLN A 196 -20.39 13.70 9.73
C GLN A 196 -21.05 12.47 10.34
N MET A 197 -20.96 11.35 9.62
CA MET A 197 -21.04 10.02 10.23
C MET A 197 -19.61 9.52 10.42
N ALA A 198 -19.25 9.11 11.63
CA ALA A 198 -17.89 8.66 11.95
C ALA A 198 -17.90 7.26 12.56
N PHE A 199 -16.99 6.43 12.07
CA PHE A 199 -16.61 5.15 12.66
C PHE A 199 -15.22 5.36 13.26
N SER A 200 -15.10 5.29 14.58
CA SER A 200 -13.83 5.51 15.28
C SER A 200 -13.31 4.22 15.88
N GLY A 201 -11.99 4.04 15.87
CA GLY A 201 -11.33 2.84 16.39
C GLY A 201 -11.75 1.58 15.63
N ILE A 202 -11.42 1.52 14.33
CA ILE A 202 -11.69 0.33 13.52
C ILE A 202 -10.47 -0.59 13.60
N HIS A 203 -10.69 -1.84 13.99
CA HIS A 203 -9.66 -2.86 14.11
C HIS A 203 -9.99 -4.07 13.25
N LEU A 204 -9.05 -4.48 12.41
CA LEU A 204 -9.12 -5.66 11.56
C LEU A 204 -7.85 -6.48 11.74
N GLY A 205 -7.99 -7.79 11.98
CA GLY A 205 -6.85 -8.67 12.21
C GLY A 205 -7.27 -10.09 12.56
N GLY A 206 -6.28 -10.95 12.77
CA GLY A 206 -6.46 -12.33 13.16
C GLY A 206 -7.05 -12.44 14.57
N VAL A 207 -7.83 -13.50 14.78
CA VAL A 207 -8.43 -13.81 16.08
C VAL A 207 -8.11 -15.24 16.54
N ASP A 208 -8.18 -15.45 17.85
CA ASP A 208 -8.13 -16.78 18.46
C ASP A 208 -9.47 -17.53 18.35
N ALA A 209 -9.52 -18.75 18.88
CA ALA A 209 -10.74 -19.58 18.86
C ALA A 209 -11.91 -18.96 19.66
N ASN A 210 -11.65 -18.01 20.55
CA ASN A 210 -12.66 -17.28 21.31
C ASN A 210 -13.07 -15.96 20.64
N GLY A 211 -12.53 -15.67 19.46
CA GLY A 211 -12.79 -14.44 18.72
C GLY A 211 -12.05 -13.21 19.25
N ASN A 212 -11.00 -13.38 20.05
CA ASN A 212 -10.17 -12.27 20.53
C ASN A 212 -9.01 -12.00 19.57
N PHE A 213 -8.73 -10.72 19.32
CA PHE A 213 -7.60 -10.33 18.49
C PHE A 213 -6.29 -10.85 19.08
N ASN A 214 -5.53 -11.57 18.27
CA ASN A 214 -4.26 -12.20 18.66
C ASN A 214 -3.03 -11.43 18.15
N GLN A 215 -3.24 -10.19 17.69
CA GLN A 215 -2.19 -9.29 17.18
C GLN A 215 -1.50 -9.80 15.91
N THR A 216 -2.06 -10.78 15.20
CA THR A 216 -1.55 -11.24 13.90
C THR A 216 -2.39 -10.69 12.74
N PRO A 217 -1.84 -10.65 11.51
CA PRO A 217 -2.64 -10.40 10.32
C PRO A 217 -3.68 -11.50 10.11
N TRP A 218 -4.90 -11.10 9.72
CA TRP A 218 -5.87 -12.04 9.21
C TRP A 218 -5.46 -12.47 7.80
N ALA A 219 -5.15 -13.75 7.63
CA ALA A 219 -4.91 -14.35 6.32
C ALA A 219 -6.25 -14.58 5.62
N ILE A 220 -6.66 -13.59 4.81
CA ILE A 220 -7.89 -13.64 4.01
C ILE A 220 -7.78 -14.71 2.92
N ALA A 221 -6.59 -14.83 2.33
CA ALA A 221 -6.23 -15.87 1.38
C ALA A 221 -4.72 -16.16 1.49
N ASP A 222 -4.32 -17.37 1.15
CA ASP A 222 -2.93 -17.81 1.12
C ASP A 222 -2.67 -18.62 -0.15
N VAL A 223 -1.63 -18.28 -0.90
CA VAL A 223 -1.38 -18.87 -2.23
C VAL A 223 -1.23 -20.40 -2.19
N ALA A 224 -0.76 -20.94 -1.07
CA ALA A 224 -0.57 -22.38 -0.92
C ALA A 224 -1.79 -23.06 -0.28
N ALA A 225 -2.27 -22.53 0.84
CA ALA A 225 -3.28 -23.19 1.68
C ALA A 225 -4.72 -22.85 1.30
N GLN A 226 -4.99 -21.64 0.79
CA GLN A 226 -6.33 -21.22 0.42
C GLN A 226 -6.26 -20.07 -0.60
N PRO A 227 -5.89 -20.37 -1.86
CA PRO A 227 -5.59 -19.32 -2.83
C PRO A 227 -6.85 -18.56 -3.21
N ALA A 228 -6.71 -17.25 -3.34
CA ALA A 228 -7.62 -16.45 -4.12
C ALA A 228 -7.20 -16.49 -5.59
N VAL A 229 -8.14 -16.51 -6.53
CA VAL A 229 -7.84 -16.65 -7.96
C VAL A 229 -8.58 -15.57 -8.75
N ILE A 230 -7.87 -14.96 -9.69
CA ILE A 230 -8.46 -14.15 -10.76
C ILE A 230 -8.18 -14.85 -12.07
N ASN A 231 -9.25 -15.22 -12.79
CA ASN A 231 -9.11 -15.87 -14.09
C ASN A 231 -10.26 -15.62 -15.05
N ALA A 232 -10.00 -15.87 -16.33
CA ALA A 232 -11.03 -15.93 -17.35
C ALA A 232 -11.46 -17.40 -17.49
N LEU A 233 -12.71 -17.69 -17.14
CA LEU A 233 -13.30 -19.01 -17.33
C LEU A 233 -14.05 -19.03 -18.66
N THR A 234 -13.89 -20.10 -19.42
CA THR A 234 -14.70 -20.39 -20.60
C THR A 234 -15.36 -21.74 -20.40
N ASP A 235 -16.67 -21.74 -20.19
CA ASP A 235 -17.47 -22.95 -20.04
C ASP A 235 -18.71 -22.91 -20.93
N GLU A 236 -19.60 -23.90 -20.78
CA GLU A 236 -20.84 -24.03 -21.55
C GLU A 236 -21.74 -22.78 -21.49
N THR A 237 -21.58 -21.93 -20.47
CA THR A 237 -22.34 -20.68 -20.31
C THR A 237 -21.66 -19.45 -20.89
N GLY A 238 -20.47 -19.63 -21.50
CA GLY A 238 -19.70 -18.58 -22.18
C GLY A 238 -18.53 -18.03 -21.36
N PRO A 239 -17.72 -17.14 -21.97
CA PRO A 239 -16.56 -16.55 -21.31
C PRO A 239 -16.98 -15.57 -20.21
N ARG A 240 -16.34 -15.67 -19.05
CA ARG A 240 -16.58 -14.80 -17.90
C ARG A 240 -15.30 -14.52 -17.11
N LEU A 241 -15.20 -13.31 -16.57
CA LEU A 241 -14.20 -13.01 -15.54
C LEU A 241 -14.69 -13.62 -14.23
N HIS A 242 -13.80 -14.36 -13.57
CA HIS A 242 -14.04 -14.98 -12.29
C HIS A 242 -13.01 -14.50 -11.27
N ILE A 243 -13.51 -14.17 -10.08
CA ILE A 243 -12.71 -13.85 -8.90
C ILE A 243 -13.25 -14.72 -7.77
N GLY A 244 -12.37 -15.49 -7.14
CA GLY A 244 -12.78 -16.38 -6.06
C GLY A 244 -11.72 -16.59 -5.00
N ILE A 245 -12.13 -17.22 -3.90
CA ILE A 245 -11.27 -17.77 -2.85
C ILE A 245 -11.65 -19.23 -2.72
N ASP A 246 -10.69 -20.12 -2.95
CA ASP A 246 -10.90 -21.57 -2.91
C ASP A 246 -11.12 -22.07 -1.48
N TRP A 247 -11.54 -23.33 -1.38
CA TRP A 247 -11.62 -24.02 -0.10
C TRP A 247 -10.23 -24.22 0.53
N PRO A 248 -10.12 -24.20 1.87
CA PRO A 248 -8.86 -24.49 2.55
C PRO A 248 -8.33 -25.90 2.23
N ASP A 249 -7.08 -25.98 1.81
CA ASP A 249 -6.38 -27.24 1.50
C ASP A 249 -5.54 -27.71 2.69
N GLY A 250 -5.89 -28.88 3.23
CA GLY A 250 -5.15 -29.52 4.32
C GLY A 250 -3.76 -30.04 3.94
N ARG A 251 -3.40 -30.07 2.65
CA ARG A 251 -2.04 -30.46 2.20
C ARG A 251 -1.01 -29.37 2.47
N TYR A 252 -1.43 -28.11 2.39
CA TYR A 252 -0.56 -26.94 2.54
C TYR A 252 -0.95 -26.06 3.74
N GLY A 253 -1.99 -26.43 4.47
CA GLY A 253 -2.45 -25.75 5.68
C GLY A 253 -3.12 -26.71 6.66
N THR A 254 -3.97 -26.18 7.53
CA THR A 254 -4.71 -26.97 8.53
C THR A 254 -6.01 -27.57 8.00
N GLY A 255 -6.39 -27.24 6.75
CA GLY A 255 -7.71 -27.57 6.20
C GLY A 255 -8.85 -26.72 6.78
N ALA A 256 -8.53 -25.62 7.47
CA ALA A 256 -9.52 -24.69 8.01
C ALA A 256 -9.21 -23.25 7.55
N ALA A 257 -10.26 -22.49 7.21
CA ALA A 257 -10.13 -21.10 6.81
C ALA A 257 -9.66 -20.24 8.01
N PRO A 258 -8.67 -19.34 7.82
CA PRO A 258 -8.21 -18.47 8.89
C PRO A 258 -9.33 -17.56 9.39
N ALA A 259 -9.42 -17.43 10.72
CA ALA A 259 -10.39 -16.55 11.37
C ALA A 259 -9.84 -15.12 11.51
N GLY A 260 -10.65 -14.15 11.12
CA GLY A 260 -10.43 -12.72 11.34
C GLY A 260 -11.49 -12.14 12.27
N GLY A 261 -11.26 -10.91 12.74
CA GLY A 261 -12.21 -10.16 13.54
C GLY A 261 -12.30 -8.72 13.03
N LEU A 262 -13.45 -8.09 13.28
CA LEU A 262 -13.67 -6.67 13.05
C LEU A 262 -14.25 -6.06 14.32
N LEU A 263 -13.67 -4.97 14.77
CA LEU A 263 -14.19 -4.16 15.87
C LEU A 263 -14.24 -2.70 15.42
N ILE A 264 -15.30 -2.02 15.84
CA ILE A 264 -15.47 -0.58 15.72
C ILE A 264 -15.80 -0.08 17.12
N ASP A 265 -14.94 0.72 17.70
CA ASP A 265 -15.11 1.21 19.08
C ASP A 265 -16.31 2.16 19.20
N ASN A 266 -16.55 2.97 18.18
CA ASN A 266 -17.66 3.93 18.20
C ASN A 266 -18.22 4.22 16.81
N ILE A 267 -19.55 4.27 16.70
CA ILE A 267 -20.25 4.77 15.52
C ILE A 267 -21.10 5.97 15.95
N SER A 268 -20.84 7.14 15.37
CA SER A 268 -21.54 8.37 15.74
C SER A 268 -22.00 9.20 14.55
N PHE A 269 -22.99 10.05 14.80
CA PHE A 269 -23.50 11.05 13.88
C PHE A 269 -23.46 12.41 14.55
N SER A 270 -22.81 13.37 13.91
CA SER A 270 -22.83 14.77 14.31
C SER A 270 -23.52 15.61 13.24
N SER A 271 -24.27 16.62 13.69
CA SER A 271 -24.88 17.62 12.82
C SER A 271 -24.87 18.99 13.52
N PRO A 272 -24.72 20.11 12.79
CA PRO A 272 -24.62 21.43 13.40
C PRO A 272 -25.89 21.79 14.18
N GLY A 273 -25.71 22.19 15.44
CA GLY A 273 -26.82 22.59 16.31
C GLY A 273 -27.67 21.44 16.84
N GLN A 274 -27.27 20.19 16.61
CA GLN A 274 -27.90 19.00 17.18
C GLN A 274 -26.93 18.30 18.15
N PRO A 275 -27.44 17.61 19.19
CA PRO A 275 -26.59 16.73 19.99
C PRO A 275 -26.01 15.62 19.11
N THR A 276 -24.77 15.21 19.40
CA THR A 276 -24.16 14.06 18.73
C THR A 276 -24.90 12.78 19.13
N VAL A 277 -25.30 11.99 18.14
CA VAL A 277 -25.91 10.68 18.36
C VAL A 277 -24.79 9.64 18.35
N ASP A 278 -24.67 8.91 19.45
CA ASP A 278 -23.70 7.82 19.61
C ASP A 278 -24.43 6.47 19.59
N LEU A 279 -24.04 5.57 18.69
CA LEU A 279 -24.57 4.21 18.59
C LEU A 279 -23.72 3.18 19.37
N GLY A 280 -22.59 3.60 19.95
CA GLY A 280 -21.66 2.75 20.68
C GLY A 280 -20.78 1.89 19.77
N SER A 281 -20.27 0.80 20.32
CA SER A 281 -19.33 -0.11 19.65
C SER A 281 -20.02 -1.23 18.88
N SER A 282 -19.42 -1.69 17.79
CA SER A 282 -19.84 -2.88 17.04
C SER A 282 -18.69 -3.86 16.87
N ARG A 283 -18.94 -5.17 17.04
CA ARG A 283 -17.92 -6.21 16.92
C ARG A 283 -18.42 -7.44 16.18
N ILE A 284 -17.61 -7.94 15.27
CA ILE A 284 -17.66 -9.29 14.75
C ILE A 284 -16.47 -10.05 15.35
N GLY A 285 -16.74 -10.91 16.33
CA GLY A 285 -15.69 -11.61 17.09
C GLY A 285 -14.91 -12.61 16.25
N SER A 286 -15.56 -13.30 15.31
CA SER A 286 -14.89 -14.19 14.38
C SER A 286 -15.62 -14.19 13.04
N MET A 287 -14.86 -14.08 11.96
CA MET A 287 -15.32 -14.22 10.58
C MET A 287 -14.31 -15.07 9.81
N GLN A 288 -14.82 -15.85 8.87
CA GLN A 288 -14.02 -16.68 7.97
C GLN A 288 -14.55 -16.54 6.56
N ILE A 289 -13.65 -16.56 5.59
CA ILE A 289 -14.02 -16.76 4.19
C ILE A 289 -13.68 -18.20 3.85
N GLN A 290 -14.70 -19.06 3.89
CA GLN A 290 -14.54 -20.48 3.56
C GLN A 290 -14.43 -20.70 2.05
N TYR A 291 -15.21 -19.95 1.29
CA TYR A 291 -15.26 -19.97 -0.16
C TYR A 291 -15.88 -18.67 -0.67
N LEU A 292 -15.37 -18.14 -1.78
CA LEU A 292 -15.94 -17.00 -2.49
C LEU A 292 -15.90 -17.28 -3.99
N ASP A 293 -16.98 -16.98 -4.71
CA ASP A 293 -17.07 -17.16 -6.16
C ASP A 293 -17.89 -16.02 -6.75
N ILE A 294 -17.21 -15.13 -7.47
CA ILE A 294 -17.79 -13.99 -8.15
C ILE A 294 -17.58 -14.17 -9.64
N LYS A 295 -18.68 -14.20 -10.38
CA LYS A 295 -18.70 -14.35 -11.85
C LYS A 295 -19.33 -13.13 -12.49
N PHE A 296 -18.53 -12.40 -13.26
CA PHE A 296 -19.03 -11.27 -14.03
C PHE A 296 -19.68 -11.77 -15.31
N ARG A 297 -20.98 -11.53 -15.43
CA ARG A 297 -21.72 -11.75 -16.68
C ARG A 297 -21.53 -10.54 -17.58
N ARG A 298 -21.51 -10.81 -18.89
CA ARG A 298 -21.57 -9.79 -19.91
C ARG A 298 -22.96 -9.15 -19.95
#